data_AF-A0A957NJJ8-F1
#
_entry.id   AF-A0A957NJJ8-F1
#
_cell.length_a   1.000
_cell.length_b   1.000
_cell.length_c   1.000
_cell.angle_alpha   90.00
_cell.angle_beta   90.00
_cell.angle_gamma   90.00
#
_symmetry.space_group_name_H-M   'P 1'
#
loop_
_entity.id
_entity.type
_entity.pdbx_description
1 polymer ?
#
loop_
_entity_poly.entity_id
_entity_poly.type
_entity_poly.pdbx_seq_one_letter_code
_entity_poly.pdbx_strand_id
1 'polypeptide(L)' 'DKILMGSDYPHQIGDLPGGVQTIRNMAIGEAEKRMILGENARRLLNLQV' A
#
# COMPACT_ATOMS: atom_id res chain seq x y z
N ASP A 1 -10.83 -1.65 4.71
CA ASP A 1 -10.29 -0.59 5.61
C ASP A 1 -9.28 -1.09 6.67
N LYS A 2 -8.76 -2.34 6.55
CA LYS A 2 -7.72 -2.91 7.43
C LYS A 2 -6.52 -3.49 6.63
N ILE A 3 -6.33 -3.08 5.38
CA ILE A 3 -5.30 -3.60 4.47
C ILE A 3 -4.32 -2.48 4.12
N LEU A 4 -3.02 -2.79 4.18
CA LEU A 4 -1.92 -1.89 3.85
C LEU A 4 -0.94 -2.64 2.93
N MET A 5 -0.32 -1.93 1.99
CA MET A 5 0.87 -2.41 1.30
C MET A 5 2.10 -2.10 2.17
N GLY A 6 2.94 -3.11 2.42
CA GLY A 6 4.22 -2.96 3.11
C GLY A 6 5.36 -3.38 2.19
N SER A 7 6.46 -2.62 2.22
CA SER A 7 7.66 -2.93 1.43
C SER A 7 8.52 -4.04 2.02
N ASP A 8 8.42 -4.23 3.34
CA ASP A 8 9.30 -5.10 4.12
C ASP A 8 10.81 -4.78 3.98
N TYR A 9 11.15 -3.52 3.70
CA TYR A 9 12.56 -3.08 3.60
C TYR A 9 13.29 -3.21 4.96
N PRO A 10 14.56 -3.68 5.01
CA PRO A 10 15.45 -4.05 3.90
C PRO A 10 15.46 -5.55 3.54
N HIS A 11 14.42 -6.32 3.90
CA HIS A 11 14.42 -7.76 3.63
C HIS A 11 14.43 -8.04 2.12
N GLN A 12 15.25 -9.01 1.71
CA GLN A 12 15.42 -9.42 0.29
C GLN A 12 14.15 -9.98 -0.35
N ILE A 13 13.16 -10.40 0.44
CA ILE A 13 11.89 -10.95 -0.05
C ILE A 13 10.96 -9.83 -0.55
N GLY A 14 11.12 -8.60 -0.05
CA GLY A 14 10.29 -7.45 -0.41
C GLY A 14 10.59 -6.92 -1.81
N ASP A 15 9.55 -6.72 -2.63
CA ASP A 15 9.62 -6.04 -3.92
C ASP A 15 8.69 -4.80 -3.91
N LEU A 16 9.27 -3.64 -3.57
CA LEU A 16 8.50 -2.39 -3.51
C LEU A 16 7.94 -2.00 -4.90
N PRO A 17 8.73 -1.94 -5.99
CA PRO A 17 8.20 -1.66 -7.32
C PRO A 17 7.10 -2.64 -7.76
N GLY A 18 7.33 -3.94 -7.61
CA GLY A 18 6.35 -4.97 -7.98
C GLY A 18 5.09 -4.90 -7.14
N GLY A 19 5.21 -4.73 -5.83
CA GLY A 19 4.06 -4.60 -4.93
C GLY A 19 3.16 -3.42 -5.27
N VAL A 20 3.73 -2.25 -5.57
CA VAL A 20 2.96 -1.08 -6.03
C VAL A 20 2.25 -1.39 -7.35
N GLN A 21 2.95 -2.02 -8.31
CA GLN A 21 2.36 -2.34 -9.61
C GLN A 21 1.24 -3.39 -9.50
N THR A 22 1.39 -4.39 -8.62
CA THR A 22 0.35 -5.39 -8.34
C THR A 22 -0.94 -4.71 -7.87
N ILE A 23 -0.88 -3.81 -6.90
CA ILE A 23 -2.08 -3.11 -6.41
C ILE A 23 -2.70 -2.22 -7.49
N ARG A 24 -1.88 -1.55 -8.32
CA ARG A 24 -2.39 -0.72 -9.44
C ARG A 24 -3.16 -1.55 -10.47
N ASN A 25 -2.71 -2.78 -10.72
CA ASN A 25 -3.29 -3.68 -11.72
C ASN A 25 -4.48 -4.52 -11.20
N MET A 26 -4.79 -4.48 -9.90
CA MET A 26 -5.93 -5.19 -9.35
C MET A 26 -7.26 -4.68 -9.91
N ALA A 27 -8.20 -5.59 -10.16
CA ALA A 27 -9.57 -5.30 -10.58
C ALA A 27 -10.45 -4.84 -9.39
N ILE A 28 -10.00 -3.78 -8.71
CA ILE A 28 -10.70 -3.09 -7.62
C ILE A 28 -10.80 -1.59 -7.92
N GLY A 29 -11.65 -0.87 -7.21
CA GLY A 29 -11.83 0.56 -7.43
C GLY A 29 -10.59 1.39 -7.05
N GLU A 30 -10.49 2.58 -7.64
CA GLU A 30 -9.37 3.50 -7.40
C GLU A 30 -9.31 4.00 -5.94
N ALA A 31 -10.47 4.08 -5.27
CA ALA A 31 -10.51 4.44 -3.85
C ALA A 31 -9.86 3.35 -2.99
N GLU A 32 -10.16 2.08 -3.26
CA GLU A 32 -9.58 0.94 -2.57
C GLU A 32 -8.06 0.87 -2.78
N LYS A 33 -7.58 1.13 -4.00
CA LYS A 33 -6.14 1.19 -4.30
C LYS A 33 -5.44 2.27 -3.47
N ARG A 34 -5.99 3.50 -3.42
CA ARG A 34 -5.42 4.58 -2.59
C ARG A 34 -5.42 4.24 -1.11
N MET A 35 -6.47 3.57 -0.63
CA MET A 35 -6.56 3.09 0.75
C MET A 35 -5.43 2.12 1.08
N ILE A 36 -5.15 1.15 0.21
CA ILE A 36 -4.08 0.16 0.41
C ILE A 36 -2.69 0.80 0.30
N LEU A 37 -2.50 1.71 -0.66
CA LEU A 37 -1.19 2.31 -0.97
C LEU A 37 -0.78 3.44 -0.02
N GLY A 38 -1.69 4.00 0.78
CA GLY A 38 -1.29 5.04 1.73
C GLY A 38 -2.35 5.62 2.66
N GLU A 39 -3.62 5.73 2.23
CA GLU A 39 -4.62 6.44 3.06
C GLU A 39 -4.91 5.67 4.37
N ASN A 40 -4.87 4.33 4.37
CA ASN A 40 -4.95 3.54 5.60
C ASN A 40 -3.75 3.76 6.51
N ALA A 41 -2.53 3.80 5.96
CA ALA A 41 -1.31 4.03 6.74
C ALA A 41 -1.34 5.42 7.39
N ARG A 42 -1.72 6.44 6.62
CA ARG A 42 -1.86 7.82 7.11
C ARG A 42 -2.80 7.92 8.30
N ARG A 43 -3.99 7.29 8.21
CA ARG A 43 -4.97 7.27 9.29
C ARG A 43 -4.51 6.45 10.49
N LEU A 44 -3.93 5.27 10.27
CA LEU A 44 -3.51 4.35 11.32
C LEU A 44 -2.34 4.90 12.14
N LEU A 45 -1.34 5.47 11.44
CA LEU A 45 -0.10 5.95 12.04
C LEU A 45 -0.13 7.46 12.35
N ASN A 46 -1.27 8.13 12.11
CA ASN A 46 -1.46 9.57 12.29
C ASN A 46 -0.37 10.40 11.59
N LEU A 47 -0.03 10.05 10.34
CA LEU A 47 0.98 10.76 9.57
C LEU A 47 0.44 12.12 9.12
N GLN A 48 1.22 13.17 9.35
CA GLN A 48 0.99 14.49 8.76
C GLN A 48 1.74 14.54 7.44
N VAL A 49 0.98 14.65 6.35
CA VAL A 49 1.48 14.69 4.97
C VAL A 49 0.92 15.92 4.30
#